data_AF-A0A966D4Z8-F1
#
_entry.id   AF-A0A966D4Z8-F1
#
_cell.length_a   1.000
_cell.length_b   1.000
_cell.length_c   1.000
_cell.angle_alpha   90.00
_cell.angle_beta   90.00
_cell.angle_gamma   90.00
#
_symmetry.space_group_name_H-M   'P 1'
#
loop_
_entity.id
_entity.type
_entity.pdbx_description
1 polymer ?
#
loop_
_entity_poly.entity_id
_entity_poly.type
_entity_poly.pdbx_seq_one_letter_code
_entity_poly.pdbx_strand_id
1 'polypeptide(L)' 'MRTVIKKILAEKGMSVHAFHKRIGGNRTLCYQISGGFYRATQPQRDKIADALETPVDVLFDENGMPKLSE' A
#
# COMPACT_ATOMS: atom_id res chain seq x y z
N MET A 1 -12.69 2.79 -6.70
CA MET A 1 -11.76 1.65 -6.58
C MET A 1 -11.16 1.64 -5.18
N ARG A 2 -11.47 0.62 -4.36
CA ARG A 2 -10.88 0.45 -3.03
C ARG A 2 -9.85 -0.67 -3.12
N THR A 3 -8.62 -0.41 -2.71
CA THR A 3 -7.54 -1.40 -2.67
C THR A 3 -7.51 -2.08 -1.30
N VAL A 4 -6.92 -3.27 -1.24
CA VAL A 4 -6.63 -3.97 0.02
C VAL A 4 -5.80 -3.07 0.95
N ILE A 5 -4.83 -2.34 0.42
CA ILE A 5 -4.02 -1.37 1.17
C ILE A 5 -4.91 -0.31 1.85
N LYS A 6 -5.85 0.31 1.11
CA LYS A 6 -6.78 1.29 1.69
C LYS A 6 -7.74 0.68 2.69
N LYS A 7 -8.15 -0.58 2.51
CA LYS A 7 -8.97 -1.30 3.48
C LYS A 7 -8.22 -1.50 4.80
N ILE A 8 -7.00 -2.04 4.75
CA ILE A 8 -6.15 -2.26 5.93
C ILE A 8 -5.81 -0.95 6.64
N LEU A 9 -5.49 0.10 5.88
CA LEU A 9 -5.25 1.43 6.45
C LEU A 9 -6.47 1.95 7.23
N ALA A 10 -7.68 1.76 6.68
CA ALA A 10 -8.90 2.15 7.38
C ALA A 10 -9.16 1.31 8.64
N GLU A 11 -8.93 -0.01 8.59
CA GLU A 11 -9.04 -0.92 9.74
C GLU A 11 -8.05 -0.55 10.86
N LYS A 12 -6.84 -0.10 10.50
CA LYS A 12 -5.83 0.41 11.44
C LYS A 12 -6.05 1.89 11.84
N GLY A 13 -7.14 2.54 11.40
CA GLY A 13 -7.42 3.95 11.69
C GLY A 13 -6.37 4.93 11.15
N MET A 14 -5.62 4.54 10.11
CA MET A 14 -4.47 5.27 9.59
C MET A 14 -4.79 5.92 8.24
N SER A 15 -4.46 7.21 8.10
CA SER A 15 -4.55 7.89 6.80
C SER A 15 -3.35 7.56 5.91
N VAL A 16 -3.52 7.67 4.58
CA VAL A 16 -2.40 7.55 3.63
C VAL A 16 -1.29 8.58 3.92
N HIS A 17 -1.64 9.75 4.46
CA HIS A 17 -0.67 10.77 4.85
C HIS A 17 0.20 10.31 6.04
N ALA A 18 -0.43 9.75 7.08
CA ALA A 18 0.28 9.18 8.23
C ALA A 18 1.13 7.97 7.80
N PHE A 19 0.58 7.13 6.92
CA PHE A 19 1.27 5.98 6.36
C PHE A 19 2.54 6.37 5.62
N HIS A 20 2.47 7.36 4.72
CA HIS A 20 3.64 7.88 4.02
C HIS A 20 4.75 8.36 4.98
N LYS A 21 4.38 9.05 6.07
CA LYS A 21 5.34 9.49 7.09
C LYS A 21 5.98 8.31 7.81
N ARG A 22 5.22 7.25 8.10
CA ARG A 22 5.72 6.04 8.76
C ARG A 22 6.76 5.30 7.90
N ILE A 23 6.53 5.19 6.60
CA ILE A 23 7.43 4.42 5.71
C ILE A 23 8.61 5.24 5.15
N GLY A 24 8.61 6.56 5.35
CA GLY A 24 9.66 7.46 4.86
C GLY A 24 9.75 7.52 3.32
N GLY A 25 8.62 7.39 2.62
CA GLY A 25 8.55 7.29 1.16
C GLY A 25 8.41 8.63 0.44
N ASN A 26 8.01 8.58 -0.84
CA ASN A 26 7.49 9.75 -1.57
C ASN A 26 5.96 9.80 -1.43
N ARG A 27 5.42 10.97 -1.07
CA ARG A 27 3.99 11.13 -0.78
C ARG A 27 3.14 10.74 -1.97
N THR A 28 3.42 11.29 -3.14
CA THR A 28 2.65 11.04 -4.35
C THR A 28 2.62 9.56 -4.70
N LEU A 29 3.79 8.88 -4.62
CA LEU A 29 3.87 7.44 -4.85
C LEU A 29 3.02 6.64 -3.86
N CYS A 30 3.03 6.99 -2.57
CA CYS A 30 2.19 6.31 -1.58
C CYS A 30 0.69 6.46 -1.89
N TYR A 31 0.27 7.63 -2.35
CA TYR A 31 -1.11 7.87 -2.77
C TYR A 31 -1.47 7.10 -4.04
N GLN A 32 -0.57 7.05 -5.03
CA GLN A 32 -0.80 6.30 -6.26
C GLN A 32 -0.83 4.80 -6.01
N ILE A 33 0.10 4.27 -5.20
CA ILE A 33 0.14 2.85 -4.81
C ILE A 33 -1.09 2.50 -3.97
N SER A 34 -1.37 3.21 -2.86
CA SER A 34 -2.59 2.92 -2.09
C SER A 34 -3.86 3.12 -2.93
N GLY A 35 -3.84 3.95 -3.97
CA GLY A 35 -4.94 4.16 -4.90
C GLY A 35 -5.10 3.11 -5.99
N GLY A 36 -4.10 2.25 -6.23
CA GLY A 36 -4.11 1.29 -7.34
C GLY A 36 -3.76 1.90 -8.70
N PHE A 37 -3.10 3.06 -8.74
CA PHE A 37 -2.72 3.77 -9.97
C PHE A 37 -1.24 3.60 -10.34
N TYR A 38 -0.46 2.88 -9.52
CA TYR A 38 0.96 2.71 -9.74
C TYR A 38 1.41 1.30 -9.35
N ARG A 39 2.28 0.74 -10.18
CA ARG A 39 2.95 -0.55 -9.97
C ARG A 39 4.13 -0.36 -9.03
N ALA A 40 4.06 -0.93 -7.83
CA ALA A 40 5.14 -0.82 -6.87
C ALA A 40 6.32 -1.72 -7.23
N THR A 41 7.55 -1.23 -7.05
CA THR A 41 8.77 -2.05 -7.16
C THR A 41 8.88 -3.01 -5.98
N GLN A 42 9.72 -4.06 -6.08
CA GLN A 42 9.91 -4.99 -4.95
C GLN A 42 10.31 -4.28 -3.63
N PRO A 43 11.29 -3.37 -3.60
CA PRO A 43 11.63 -2.67 -2.35
C PRO A 43 10.49 -1.80 -1.80
N GLN A 44 9.62 -1.26 -2.66
CA GLN A 44 8.44 -0.53 -2.22
C GLN A 44 7.39 -1.47 -1.62
N ARG A 45 7.17 -2.63 -2.26
CA ARG A 45 6.26 -3.67 -1.77
C ARG A 45 6.69 -4.17 -0.38
N ASP A 46 7.97 -4.46 -0.22
CA ASP A 46 8.53 -4.96 1.06
C ASP A 46 8.34 -3.92 2.18
N LYS A 47 8.65 -2.64 1.92
CA LYS A 47 8.43 -1.56 2.90
C LYS A 47 6.97 -1.39 3.28
N ILE A 48 6.06 -1.50 2.30
CA ILE A 48 4.62 -1.35 2.54
C ILE A 48 4.10 -2.55 3.33
N ALA A 49 4.53 -3.76 2.99
CA ALA A 49 4.19 -5.00 3.68
C ALA A 49 4.64 -4.98 5.15
N ASP A 50 5.89 -4.58 5.38
CA ASP A 50 6.45 -4.43 6.73
C ASP A 50 5.66 -3.38 7.55
N ALA A 51 5.41 -2.21 6.96
CA ALA A 51 4.70 -1.13 7.66
C ALA A 51 3.24 -1.45 7.97
N LEU A 52 2.59 -2.30 7.17
CA LEU A 52 1.22 -2.77 7.38
C LEU A 52 1.16 -4.10 8.15
N GLU A 53 2.31 -4.70 8.46
CA GLU A 53 2.42 -6.03 9.08
C GLU A 53 1.61 -7.06 8.30
N THR A 54 1.64 -6.98 6.96
CA THR A 54 0.82 -7.80 6.07
C THR A 54 1.70 -8.33 4.93
N PRO A 55 1.64 -9.62 4.60
CA PRO A 55 2.45 -10.19 3.52
C PRO A 55 2.26 -9.51 2.16
N VAL A 56 3.34 -9.44 1.36
CA VAL A 56 3.35 -8.77 0.04
C VAL A 56 2.31 -9.36 -0.91
N ASP A 57 2.14 -10.68 -0.91
CA ASP A 57 1.21 -11.43 -1.75
C ASP A 57 -0.27 -11.18 -1.38
N VAL A 58 -0.56 -10.74 -0.16
CA VAL A 58 -1.90 -10.29 0.23
C VAL A 58 -2.19 -8.89 -0.30
N LEU A 59 -1.17 -8.02 -0.34
CA LEU A 59 -1.32 -6.62 -0.72
C LEU A 59 -1.25 -6.37 -2.23
N PHE A 60 -0.42 -7.13 -2.93
CA PHE A 60 -0.07 -6.94 -4.33
C PHE A 60 -0.30 -8.21 -5.16
N ASP A 61 -0.56 -8.04 -6.44
CA ASP A 61 -0.57 -9.12 -7.42
C ASP A 61 0.86 -9.42 -7.94
N GLU A 62 0.96 -10.43 -8.81
CA GLU A 62 2.21 -10.86 -9.45
C GLU A 62 2.89 -9.73 -10.25
N ASN A 63 2.12 -8.78 -10.77
CA ASN A 63 2.60 -7.65 -11.53
C ASN A 63 3.06 -6.48 -10.63
N GLY A 64 2.89 -6.57 -9.31
CA GLY A 64 3.18 -5.51 -8.35
C GLY A 64 2.10 -4.42 -8.30
N MET A 65 0.91 -4.69 -8.82
CA MET A 65 -0.25 -3.83 -8.65
C MET A 65 -0.96 -4.15 -7.31
N PRO A 66 -1.44 -3.14 -6.60
CA PRO A 66 -2.25 -3.34 -5.41
C PRO A 66 -3.52 -4.12 -5.72
N LYS A 67 -3.81 -5.15 -4.94
CA LYS A 67 -5.07 -5.90 -5.07
C LYS A 67 -6.27 -5.02 -4.73
N LEU A 68 -7.38 -5.28 -5.42
CA LEU A 68 -8.67 -4.65 -5.11
C LEU A 68 -9.28 -5.33 -3.89
N SER A 69 -9.90 -4.54 -3.02
CA SER A 69 -10.78 -5.08 -1.97
C SER A 69 -12.20 -5.11 -2.51
N GLU A 70 -12.84 -6.28 -2.45
CA GLU A 70 -14.30 -6.40 -2.58
C GLU A 70 -15.04 -5.53 -1.56
#